data_AF-A0A538JEA7-F1
#
_entry.id   AF-A0A538JEA7-F1
#
_cell.length_a   1.000
_cell.length_b   1.000
_cell.length_c   1.000
_cell.angle_alpha   90.00
_cell.angle_beta   90.00
_cell.angle_gamma   90.00
#
_symmetry.space_group_name_H-M   'P 1'
#
loop_
_entity.id
_entity.type
_entity.pdbx_description
1 polymer ?
#
loop_
_entity_poly.entity_id
_entity_poly.type
_entity_poly.pdbx_seq_one_letter_code
_entity_poly.pdbx_strand_id
1 'polypeptide(L)'
;MPMVLALLTFWPVRIGVYGQDLFRTGGDDYGRGDAIFGAFALGFIAWSVILLLIGVRTVHGWSWPRAAATVALAAVFPVLVVLASSL
;
A
#
# COMPACT_ATOMS: atom_id res chain seq x y z
N MET A 1 2.05 -4.72 12.60
CA MET A 1 0.85 -3.93 12.23
C MET A 1 1.23 -2.64 11.51
N PRO A 2 1.86 -2.71 10.32
CA PRO A 2 2.28 -1.53 9.56
C PRO A 2 1.08 -0.71 9.02
N MET A 3 -0.03 -1.38 8.71
CA MET A 3 -1.27 -0.74 8.26
C MET A 3 -1.83 0.25 9.29
N VAL A 4 -1.74 -0.09 10.58
CA VAL A 4 -2.22 0.76 11.68
C VAL A 4 -1.30 1.96 11.89
N LEU A 5 0.02 1.79 11.73
CA LEU A 5 0.98 2.89 11.75
C LEU A 5 0.76 3.85 10.58
N ALA A 6 0.47 3.34 9.38
CA ALA A 6 0.09 4.18 8.25
C ALA A 6 -1.22 4.94 8.54
N LEU A 7 -2.23 4.26 9.08
CA LEU A 7 -3.52 4.88 9.40
C LEU A 7 -3.40 5.97 10.47
N LEU A 8 -2.63 5.73 11.54
CA LEU A 8 -2.55 6.63 12.69
C LEU A 8 -1.49 7.72 12.55
N THR A 9 -0.45 7.50 11.76
CA THR A 9 0.65 8.47 11.63
C THR A 9 0.58 9.20 10.31
N PHE A 10 0.25 8.50 9.22
CA PHE A 10 0.29 9.07 7.89
C PHE A 10 -0.98 9.86 7.57
N TRP A 11 -2.15 9.38 8.02
CA TRP A 11 -3.43 10.03 7.75
C TRP A 11 -3.60 11.38 8.46
N PRO A 12 -3.30 11.51 9.78
CA PRO A 12 -3.43 12.80 10.46
C PRO A 12 -2.44 13.84 9.93
N VAL A 13 -1.22 13.41 9.59
CA VAL A 13 -0.21 14.28 8.95
C VAL A 13 -0.68 14.74 7.58
N ARG A 14 -1.28 13.87 6.76
CA ARG A 14 -1.86 14.24 5.45
C ARG A 14 -3.02 15.24 5.59
N ILE A 15 -3.92 15.01 6.54
CA ILE A 15 -5.02 15.94 6.84
C ILE A 15 -4.48 17.29 7.33
N GLY A 16 -3.44 17.27 8.18
CA GLY A 16 -2.81 18.50 8.67
C GLY A 16 -2.06 19.29 7.60
N VAL A 17 -1.44 18.61 6.62
CA VAL A 17 -0.67 19.24 5.54
C VAL A 17 -1.56 19.76 4.41
N TYR A 18 -2.59 19.02 4.00
CA TYR A 18 -3.46 19.40 2.87
C TYR A 18 -4.80 20.03 3.28
N GLY A 19 -5.22 19.90 4.55
CA GLY A 19 -6.41 20.56 5.08
C GLY A 19 -7.66 20.38 4.21
N GLN A 20 -8.31 21.49 3.85
CA GLN A 20 -9.54 21.53 3.05
C GLN A 20 -9.33 21.32 1.54
N ASP A 21 -8.10 21.33 1.03
CA ASP A 21 -7.82 21.02 -0.39
C ASP A 21 -8.03 19.54 -0.70
N LEU A 22 -7.97 18.66 0.31
CA LEU A 22 -8.32 17.24 0.15
C LEU A 22 -9.82 17.03 -0.21
N PHE A 23 -10.66 18.04 0.04
CA PHE A 23 -12.11 18.01 -0.18
C PHE A 23 -12.59 19.06 -1.19
N ARG A 24 -11.67 19.81 -1.80
CA ARG A 24 -11.98 20.84 -2.79
C ARG A 24 -11.69 20.30 -4.19
N THR A 25 -12.75 19.97 -4.92
CA THR A 25 -12.65 19.59 -6.32
C THR A 25 -12.08 20.76 -7.14
N GLY A 26 -10.87 20.59 -7.70
CA GLY A 26 -10.23 21.54 -8.62
C GLY A 26 -9.04 22.36 -8.08
N GLY A 27 -8.22 21.80 -7.18
CA GLY A 27 -6.99 22.44 -6.67
C GLY A 27 -5.71 21.75 -7.16
N ASP A 28 -5.08 22.32 -8.19
CA ASP A 28 -3.76 22.01 -8.77
C ASP A 28 -3.35 20.51 -8.79
N ASP A 29 -4.16 19.73 -9.52
CA ASP A 29 -4.04 18.28 -9.78
C ASP A 29 -2.76 17.83 -10.53
N TYR A 30 -1.61 18.50 -10.36
CA TYR A 30 -0.33 18.16 -11.00
C TYR A 30 0.92 18.52 -10.17
N GLY A 31 0.84 18.49 -8.84
CA GLY A 31 1.95 18.85 -7.96
C GLY A 31 2.63 17.65 -7.27
N ARG A 32 3.97 17.67 -7.17
CA ARG A 32 4.90 16.75 -6.46
C ARG A 32 4.40 16.02 -5.19
N GLY A 33 3.37 16.52 -4.53
CA GLY A 33 2.69 15.90 -3.41
C GLY A 33 2.11 14.52 -3.73
N ASP A 34 1.45 14.33 -4.87
CA ASP A 34 0.89 13.03 -5.25
C ASP A 34 1.98 11.95 -5.38
N ALA A 35 3.11 12.30 -5.98
CA ALA A 35 4.26 11.39 -6.12
C ALA A 35 4.86 10.96 -4.78
N ILE A 36 4.95 11.87 -3.80
CA ILE A 36 5.48 11.55 -2.47
C ILE A 36 4.50 10.64 -1.71
N PHE A 37 3.21 10.99 -1.71
CA PHE A 37 2.19 10.19 -1.05
C PHE A 37 2.02 8.81 -1.71
N GLY A 38 2.11 8.75 -3.04
CA GLY A 38 2.17 7.50 -3.81
C GLY A 38 3.38 6.64 -3.45
N ALA A 39 4.58 7.24 -3.34
CA ALA A 39 5.79 6.52 -2.95
C ALA A 39 5.70 5.92 -1.54
N PHE A 40 5.15 6.67 -0.57
CA PHE A 40 4.93 6.15 0.78
C PHE A 40 3.87 5.05 0.81
N ALA A 41 2.77 5.21 0.07
CA ALA A 41 1.75 4.17 -0.05
C ALA A 41 2.34 2.87 -0.62
N LEU A 42 3.15 2.96 -1.68
CA LEU A 42 3.89 1.82 -2.24
C LEU A 42 4.87 1.21 -1.24
N GLY A 43 5.57 2.04 -0.46
CA GLY A 43 6.46 1.59 0.62
C GLY A 43 5.71 0.78 1.69
N PHE A 44 4.53 1.25 2.13
CA PHE A 44 3.71 0.53 3.10
C PHE A 44 3.15 -0.78 2.54
N ILE A 45 2.78 -0.81 1.26
CA ILE A 45 2.35 -2.04 0.58
C ILE A 45 3.51 -3.04 0.54
N ALA A 46 4.69 -2.62 0.09
CA ALA A 46 5.88 -3.47 0.02
C ALA A 46 6.23 -4.04 1.41
N TRP A 47 6.22 -3.21 2.45
CA TRP A 47 6.46 -3.64 3.83
C TRP A 47 5.42 -4.66 4.30
N SER A 48 4.15 -4.45 3.97
CA SER A 48 3.06 -5.37 4.34
C SER A 48 3.21 -6.72 3.64
N VAL A 49 3.58 -6.73 2.36
CA VAL A 49 3.86 -7.96 1.60
C VAL A 49 5.04 -8.73 2.21
N ILE A 50 6.10 -8.04 2.62
CA ILE A 50 7.25 -8.67 3.31
C ILE A 50 6.81 -9.33 4.62
N LEU A 51 6.06 -8.61 5.45
CA LEU A 51 5.57 -9.17 6.71
C LEU A 51 4.61 -10.35 6.51
N LEU A 52 3.75 -10.27 5.48
CA LEU A 52 2.86 -11.37 5.13
C LEU A 52 3.66 -12.61 4.71
N LEU A 53 4.69 -12.43 3.88
CA LEU A 53 5.57 -13.51 3.45
C LEU A 53 6.29 -14.16 4.64
N ILE A 54 6.82 -13.35 5.56
CA ILE A 54 7.45 -13.84 6.79
C ILE A 54 6.42 -14.56 7.68
N GLY A 55 5.20 -14.04 7.80
CA GLY A 55 4.11 -14.66 8.55
C GLY A 55 3.73 -16.03 8.01
N VAL A 56 3.46 -16.14 6.70
CA VAL A 56 3.16 -17.41 6.04
C VAL A 56 4.31 -18.41 6.24
N ARG A 57 5.55 -17.97 6.07
CA ARG A 57 6.73 -18.82 6.27
C ARG A 57 6.83 -19.32 7.71
N THR A 58 6.64 -18.46 8.70
CA THR A 58 6.80 -18.80 10.12
C THR A 58 5.67 -19.68 10.65
N VAL A 59 4.42 -19.42 10.25
CA VAL A 59 3.25 -20.21 10.65
C VAL A 59 3.27 -21.61 10.04
N HIS A 60 3.69 -21.73 8.78
CA HIS A 60 3.65 -23.01 8.07
C HIS A 60 5.01 -23.73 7.99
N GLY A 61 6.12 -23.10 8.42
CA GLY A 61 7.47 -23.69 8.35
C GLY A 61 7.98 -23.92 6.92
N TRP A 62 7.39 -23.25 5.92
CA TRP A 62 7.63 -23.53 4.51
C TRP A 62 8.94 -22.93 3.98
N SER A 63 9.41 -23.48 2.85
CA SER A 63 10.50 -22.86 2.08
C SER A 63 10.05 -21.52 1.48
N TRP A 64 10.99 -20.59 1.33
CA TRP A 64 10.74 -19.25 0.76
C TRP A 64 9.97 -19.27 -0.56
N PRO A 65 10.30 -20.14 -1.55
CA PRO A 65 9.58 -20.16 -2.83
C PRO A 65 8.10 -20.51 -2.66
N ARG A 66 7.79 -21.43 -1.74
CA ARG A 66 6.42 -21.88 -1.49
C ARG A 66 5.59 -20.79 -0.81
N ALA A 67 6.16 -20.10 0.18
CA ALA A 67 5.51 -18.96 0.81
C ALA A 67 5.28 -17.81 -0.20
N ALA A 68 6.27 -17.53 -1.05
CA ALA A 68 6.15 -16.49 -2.08
C ALA A 68 5.06 -16.83 -3.10
N ALA A 69 4.96 -18.09 -3.55
CA ALA A 69 3.91 -18.53 -4.46
C ALA A 69 2.51 -18.31 -3.88
N THR A 70 2.29 -18.61 -2.59
CA THR A 70 0.98 -18.37 -1.96
C THR A 70 0.64 -16.89 -1.80
N VAL A 71 1.64 -16.06 -1.46
CA VAL A 71 1.45 -14.61 -1.38
C VAL A 71 1.16 -14.03 -2.77
N ALA A 72 1.88 -14.48 -3.80
CA ALA A 72 1.64 -14.09 -5.18
C ALA A 72 0.24 -14.48 -5.66
N LEU A 73 -0.21 -15.70 -5.33
CA LEU A 73 -1.56 -16.17 -5.67
C LEU A 73 -2.64 -15.28 -5.02
N ALA A 74 -2.46 -14.91 -3.75
CA ALA A 74 -3.38 -14.01 -3.06
C ALA A 74 -3.40 -12.59 -3.69
N ALA A 75 -2.28 -12.14 -4.25
CA ALA A 75 -2.16 -10.84 -4.91
C ALA A 75 -2.77 -10.79 -6.33
N VAL A 76 -3.15 -11.92 -6.93
CA VAL A 76 -3.68 -11.96 -8.31
C VAL A 76 -4.92 -11.07 -8.46
N PHE A 77 -5.89 -11.20 -7.57
CA PHE A 77 -7.14 -10.43 -7.66
C PHE A 77 -6.92 -8.91 -7.62
N PRO A 78 -6.23 -8.34 -6.61
CA PRO A 78 -5.99 -6.90 -6.60
C PRO A 78 -5.12 -6.42 -7.78
N VAL A 79 -4.15 -7.22 -8.23
CA VAL A 79 -3.36 -6.90 -9.42
C VAL A 79 -4.24 -6.82 -10.67
N LEU A 80 -5.15 -7.78 -10.86
CA LEU A 80 -6.10 -7.77 -11.98
C LEU A 80 -7.02 -6.54 -11.95
N VAL A 81 -7.50 -6.14 -10.77
CA VAL A 81 -8.31 -4.93 -10.61
C VAL A 81 -7.53 -3.68 -11.05
N VAL A 82 -6.28 -3.55 -10.58
CA VAL A 82 -5.41 -2.43 -10.98
C VAL A 82 -5.23 -2.41 -12.50
N LEU A 83 -4.87 -3.54 -13.11
CA LEU A 83 -4.68 -3.66 -14.55
C LEU A 83 -5.95 -3.31 -15.33
N ALA A 84 -7.11 -3.79 -14.88
CA ALA A 84 -8.39 -3.50 -15.53
C ALA A 84 -8.80 -2.02 -15.42
N SER A 85 -8.48 -1.36 -14.31
CA SER A 85 -8.74 0.08 -14.11
C SER A 85 -7.75 1.01 -14.83
N SER A 86 -6.65 0.44 -15.37
CA SER A 86 -5.58 1.19 -16.05
C SER A 86 -5.71 1.18 -17.58
N LEU A 87 -6.72 0.47 -18.11
CA LEU A 87 -7.07 0.37 -19.54
C LEU A 87 -8.13 1.41 -19.91
#